data_AF-A0AAC9LBT7-F1
#
_entry.id   AF-A0AAC9LBT7-F1
#
_cell.length_a   1.000
_cell.length_b   1.000
_cell.length_c   1.000
_cell.angle_alpha   90.00
_cell.angle_beta   90.00
_cell.angle_gamma   90.00
#
_symmetry.space_group_name_H-M   'P 1'
#
loop_
_entity.id
_entity.type
_entity.pdbx_description
1 polymer ?
#
loop_
_entity_poly.entity_id
_entity_poly.type
_entity_poly.pdbx_seq_one_letter_code
_entity_poly.pdbx_strand_id
1 'polypeptide(L)'
;MIDQPSTTAQPLDDWGSLFPEGRAGRTLSMPLPPGRLILPDESFARTVASRTRPALWLGDDAADGALWARLRTEHAVSGLWPLILETAEHGGLPWETGELAPETVADVDRHDAARVMADIWADWLEPSGSTDTGHLTPFDSTFPGLATAGTSPRTAEEVADWYADLTASDSGRLGLVAAPRSADALAVIGWMGPTNHSDRTAPMAAIVRSWEDRFGARVVRIGFDTLDLSIAAPPTTQEHAEHVAAEHWTFCPDNIDQGPGTLRDYAEDILGKNSWSFWWD
;
A
#
# COMPACT_ATOMS: atom_id res chain seq x y z
N MET A 1 -37.02 -23.38 -11.65
CA MET A 1 -36.43 -23.68 -10.33
C MET A 1 -35.19 -24.48 -10.62
N ILE A 2 -34.08 -23.79 -10.87
CA ILE A 2 -32.78 -24.43 -11.11
C ILE A 2 -32.05 -24.29 -9.78
N ASP A 3 -31.81 -25.44 -9.16
CA ASP A 3 -31.11 -25.61 -7.90
C ASP A 3 -29.66 -25.18 -8.12
N GLN A 4 -29.26 -24.06 -7.51
CA GLN A 4 -27.87 -23.64 -7.47
C GLN A 4 -27.17 -24.48 -6.40
N PRO A 5 -26.01 -25.10 -6.69
CA PRO A 5 -25.30 -25.87 -5.69
C PRO A 5 -24.88 -24.93 -4.57
N SER A 6 -25.36 -25.18 -3.36
CA SER A 6 -24.82 -24.58 -2.14
C SER A 6 -23.34 -24.90 -2.07
N THR A 7 -22.50 -23.89 -2.32
CA THR A 7 -21.08 -23.92 -2.04
C THR A 7 -20.93 -24.01 -0.52
N THR A 8 -20.74 -25.21 0.00
CA THR A 8 -20.34 -25.46 1.38
C THR A 8 -19.10 -24.62 1.68
N ALA A 9 -19.27 -23.59 2.51
CA ALA A 9 -18.19 -22.77 3.05
C ALA A 9 -17.17 -23.69 3.75
N GLN A 10 -15.93 -23.69 3.26
CA GLN A 10 -14.81 -24.28 3.98
C GLN A 10 -14.57 -23.49 5.28
N PRO A 11 -14.04 -24.13 6.35
CA PRO A 11 -14.03 -23.54 7.68
C PRO A 11 -13.20 -22.25 7.77
N LEU A 12 -13.68 -21.35 8.62
CA LEU A 12 -13.23 -19.99 8.94
C LEU A 12 -11.76 -19.80 9.39
N ASP A 13 -10.88 -20.80 9.32
CA ASP A 13 -9.60 -20.78 10.06
C ASP A 13 -8.31 -21.04 9.26
N ASP A 14 -8.36 -21.38 7.96
CA ASP A 14 -7.12 -21.69 7.22
C ASP A 14 -6.50 -20.49 6.49
N TRP A 15 -6.22 -19.43 7.25
CA TRP A 15 -5.35 -18.33 6.79
C TRP A 15 -3.94 -18.81 6.40
N GLY A 16 -3.58 -20.06 6.75
CA GLY A 16 -2.35 -20.70 6.29
C GLY A 16 -2.26 -20.78 4.77
N SER A 17 -3.39 -20.87 4.07
CA SER A 17 -3.45 -20.88 2.60
C SER A 17 -3.01 -19.57 1.93
N LEU A 18 -2.88 -18.47 2.67
CA LEU A 18 -2.25 -17.23 2.19
C LEU A 18 -0.76 -17.44 1.88
N PHE A 19 -0.11 -18.38 2.55
CA PHE A 19 1.30 -18.71 2.35
C PHE A 19 1.47 -19.84 1.33
N PRO A 20 2.36 -19.73 0.34
CA PRO A 20 2.65 -20.82 -0.59
C PRO A 20 3.05 -22.14 0.08
N GLU A 21 3.77 -22.06 1.20
CA GLU A 21 4.23 -23.18 2.02
C GLU A 21 3.26 -23.57 3.14
N GLY A 22 2.09 -22.93 3.21
CA GLY A 22 1.13 -23.08 4.28
C GLY A 22 1.58 -22.41 5.59
N ARG A 23 0.88 -22.74 6.68
CA ARG A 23 1.07 -22.10 8.00
C ARG A 23 2.42 -22.38 8.66
N ALA A 24 3.26 -23.30 8.15
CA ALA A 24 4.53 -23.78 8.72
C ALA A 24 5.12 -22.99 9.93
N GLY A 25 4.71 -23.34 11.16
CA GLY A 25 5.24 -22.74 12.40
C GLY A 25 4.69 -21.37 12.80
N ARG A 26 3.86 -20.75 11.96
CA ARG A 26 3.21 -19.45 12.18
C ARG A 26 2.02 -19.60 13.12
N THR A 27 1.92 -18.71 14.09
CA THR A 27 0.86 -18.70 15.08
C THR A 27 0.22 -17.32 15.19
N LEU A 28 -1.05 -17.33 15.58
CA LEU A 28 -1.75 -16.18 16.11
C LEU A 28 -2.16 -16.53 17.54
N SER A 29 -2.01 -15.59 18.46
CA SER A 29 -2.35 -15.77 19.88
C SER A 29 -3.87 -15.77 20.12
N MET A 30 -4.62 -15.20 19.18
CA MET A 30 -6.07 -15.10 19.19
C MET A 30 -6.68 -15.69 17.92
N PRO A 31 -7.93 -16.19 17.98
CA PRO A 31 -8.67 -16.49 16.76
C PRO A 31 -8.94 -15.20 15.98
N LEU A 32 -9.00 -15.31 14.65
CA LEU A 32 -9.48 -14.22 13.81
C LEU A 32 -10.99 -14.02 14.05
N PRO A 33 -11.50 -12.78 13.95
CA PRO A 33 -12.95 -12.56 13.93
C PRO A 33 -13.58 -13.18 12.67
N PRO A 34 -14.91 -13.18 12.51
CA PRO A 34 -15.55 -13.63 11.28
C PRO A 34 -14.96 -12.92 10.04
N GLY A 35 -14.78 -13.68 8.97
CA GLY A 35 -14.22 -13.20 7.73
C GLY A 35 -13.96 -14.33 6.75
N ARG A 36 -13.30 -14.01 5.65
CA ARG A 36 -13.13 -14.93 4.52
C ARG A 36 -11.84 -14.69 3.76
N LEU A 37 -11.35 -15.74 3.11
CA LEU A 37 -10.25 -15.63 2.16
C LEU A 37 -10.77 -15.10 0.83
N ILE A 38 -10.05 -14.15 0.25
CA ILE A 38 -10.36 -13.57 -1.05
C ILE A 38 -9.39 -14.16 -2.08
N LEU A 39 -9.97 -14.81 -3.08
CA LEU A 39 -9.25 -15.26 -4.27
C LEU A 39 -9.26 -14.14 -5.31
N PRO A 40 -8.13 -13.90 -6.00
CA PRO A 40 -8.12 -13.06 -7.19
C PRO A 40 -9.07 -13.58 -8.26
N ASP A 41 -9.84 -12.67 -8.86
CA ASP A 41 -10.67 -12.94 -10.02
C ASP A 41 -9.79 -13.36 -11.21
N GLU A 42 -10.25 -14.36 -11.95
CA GLU A 42 -9.47 -14.99 -13.03
C GLU A 42 -9.15 -14.03 -14.18
N SER A 43 -9.96 -12.97 -14.36
CA SER A 43 -9.77 -11.98 -15.42
C SER A 43 -8.63 -10.99 -15.12
N PHE A 44 -8.29 -10.79 -13.85
CA PHE A 44 -7.23 -9.88 -13.40
C PHE A 44 -5.94 -10.64 -13.07
N ALA A 45 -6.06 -11.83 -12.50
CA ALA A 45 -4.91 -12.62 -12.07
C ALA A 45 -3.99 -13.01 -13.24
N ARG A 46 -2.74 -12.53 -13.16
CA ARG A 46 -1.74 -12.60 -14.24
C ARG A 46 -1.06 -13.96 -14.38
N THR A 47 -1.07 -14.80 -13.33
CA THR A 47 -0.45 -16.13 -13.35
C THR A 47 -1.41 -17.23 -12.87
N VAL A 48 -1.14 -18.48 -13.23
CA VAL A 48 -1.92 -19.62 -12.70
C VAL A 48 -1.79 -19.70 -11.18
N ALA A 49 -0.59 -19.46 -10.64
CA ALA A 49 -0.34 -19.52 -9.20
C ALA A 49 -1.11 -18.44 -8.43
N SER A 50 -1.27 -17.24 -9.00
CA SER A 50 -2.05 -16.16 -8.38
C SER A 50 -3.57 -16.42 -8.43
N ARG A 51 -4.07 -17.32 -9.29
CA ARG A 51 -5.51 -17.69 -9.35
C ARG A 51 -5.92 -18.70 -8.30
N THR A 52 -4.99 -19.57 -7.90
CA THR A 52 -5.28 -20.72 -7.05
C THR A 52 -4.99 -20.47 -5.58
N ARG A 53 -4.50 -19.28 -5.22
CA ARG A 53 -4.15 -18.91 -3.85
C ARG A 53 -4.88 -17.63 -3.44
N PRO A 54 -5.45 -17.57 -2.23
CA PRO A 54 -5.99 -16.32 -1.73
C PRO A 54 -4.94 -15.22 -1.66
N ALA A 55 -5.32 -14.00 -2.02
CA ALA A 55 -4.47 -12.81 -1.94
C ALA A 55 -4.49 -12.17 -0.54
N LEU A 56 -5.65 -12.23 0.12
CA LEU A 56 -5.83 -11.72 1.48
C LEU A 56 -6.91 -12.50 2.23
N TRP A 57 -6.93 -12.32 3.55
CA TRP A 57 -8.10 -12.57 4.38
C TRP A 57 -8.80 -11.24 4.68
N LEU A 58 -10.13 -11.20 4.59
CA LEU A 58 -10.99 -10.03 4.78
C LEU A 58 -11.99 -10.30 5.90
N GLY A 59 -11.94 -9.50 6.97
CA GLY A 59 -12.85 -9.56 8.11
C GLY A 59 -14.21 -8.96 7.79
N ASP A 60 -15.29 -9.49 8.38
CA ASP A 60 -16.68 -9.06 8.12
C ASP A 60 -17.06 -7.74 8.78
N ASP A 61 -16.40 -7.41 9.89
CA ASP A 61 -16.66 -6.19 10.65
C ASP A 61 -15.74 -5.04 10.25
N ALA A 62 -16.12 -3.82 10.66
CA ALA A 62 -15.27 -2.65 10.55
C ALA A 62 -13.93 -2.87 11.26
N ALA A 63 -12.87 -2.26 10.72
CA ALA A 63 -11.54 -2.33 11.30
C ALA A 63 -11.51 -1.62 12.66
N ASP A 64 -10.97 -2.30 13.66
CA ASP A 64 -10.74 -1.78 15.00
C ASP A 64 -9.24 -1.51 15.19
N GLY A 65 -8.89 -0.30 15.62
CA GLY A 65 -7.50 0.12 15.80
C GLY A 65 -6.74 -0.73 16.80
N ALA A 66 -7.38 -1.13 17.90
CA ALA A 66 -6.76 -1.96 18.93
C ALA A 66 -6.48 -3.39 18.42
N LEU A 67 -7.41 -3.98 17.66
CA LEU A 67 -7.21 -5.26 17.00
C LEU A 67 -6.10 -5.18 15.94
N TRP A 68 -6.08 -4.11 15.13
CA TRP A 68 -5.04 -3.86 14.13
C TRP A 68 -3.65 -3.84 14.77
N ALA A 69 -3.47 -3.05 15.84
CA ALA A 69 -2.18 -2.93 16.55
C ALA A 69 -1.71 -4.26 17.17
N ARG A 70 -2.66 -5.06 17.67
CA ARG A 70 -2.37 -6.41 18.17
C ARG A 70 -1.88 -7.33 17.06
N LEU A 71 -2.57 -7.37 15.92
CA LEU A 71 -2.17 -8.20 14.78
C LEU A 71 -0.81 -7.75 14.21
N ARG A 72 -0.55 -6.45 14.15
CA ARG A 72 0.76 -5.91 13.77
C ARG A 72 1.86 -6.37 14.73
N THR A 73 1.58 -6.43 16.03
CA THR A 73 2.54 -6.98 17.02
C THR A 73 2.84 -8.45 16.74
N GLU A 74 1.84 -9.22 16.33
CA GLU A 74 1.98 -10.64 15.99
C GLU A 74 2.57 -10.89 14.60
N HIS A 75 2.75 -9.85 13.76
CA HIS A 75 3.29 -9.97 12.39
C HIS A 75 4.64 -10.69 12.34
N ALA A 76 5.54 -10.40 13.29
CA ALA A 76 6.86 -11.04 13.33
C ALA A 76 6.81 -12.57 13.49
N VAL A 77 5.71 -13.12 14.02
CA VAL A 77 5.50 -14.55 14.25
C VAL A 77 4.52 -15.15 13.23
N SER A 78 3.46 -14.41 12.90
CA SER A 78 2.42 -14.86 11.97
C SER A 78 2.78 -14.68 10.51
N GLY A 79 3.61 -13.67 10.18
CA GLY A 79 3.85 -13.21 8.83
C GLY A 79 2.65 -12.51 8.18
N LEU A 80 1.60 -12.20 8.94
CA LEU A 80 0.39 -11.52 8.44
C LEU A 80 0.45 -10.03 8.77
N TRP A 81 0.55 -9.20 7.72
CA TRP A 81 0.48 -7.76 7.88
C TRP A 81 -1.00 -7.32 7.89
N PRO A 82 -1.45 -6.56 8.90
CA PRO A 82 -2.82 -6.04 8.93
C PRO A 82 -2.97 -4.79 8.08
N LEU A 83 -4.14 -4.65 7.45
CA LEU A 83 -4.54 -3.50 6.64
C LEU A 83 -5.96 -3.06 7.03
N ILE A 84 -6.23 -1.77 6.85
CA ILE A 84 -7.59 -1.24 6.79
C ILE A 84 -7.95 -1.14 5.30
N LEU A 85 -8.98 -1.87 4.87
CA LEU A 85 -9.38 -1.97 3.48
C LEU A 85 -10.68 -1.22 3.27
N GLU A 86 -10.61 -0.08 2.59
CA GLU A 86 -11.78 0.73 2.25
C GLU A 86 -12.37 0.23 0.93
N THR A 87 -13.63 -0.18 0.96
CA THR A 87 -14.38 -0.58 -0.23
C THR A 87 -14.95 0.64 -0.94
N ALA A 88 -14.96 0.65 -2.27
CA ALA A 88 -15.74 1.64 -3.02
C ALA A 88 -17.23 1.59 -2.61
N GLU A 89 -17.91 2.74 -2.63
CA GLU A 89 -19.29 2.90 -2.13
C GLU A 89 -20.30 1.90 -2.75
N HIS A 90 -19.99 1.37 -3.94
CA HIS A 90 -20.86 0.44 -4.66
C HIS A 90 -20.10 -0.84 -5.04
N GLY A 91 -20.56 -1.99 -4.55
CA GLY A 91 -20.17 -3.31 -5.06
C GLY A 91 -18.99 -4.00 -4.39
N GLY A 92 -18.42 -3.44 -3.31
CA GLY A 92 -17.35 -4.10 -2.55
C GLY A 92 -16.02 -4.18 -3.29
N LEU A 93 -15.82 -3.34 -4.32
CA LEU A 93 -14.58 -3.27 -5.09
C LEU A 93 -13.42 -2.72 -4.25
N PRO A 94 -12.17 -3.16 -4.52
CA PRO A 94 -11.79 -4.37 -5.28
C PRO A 94 -11.77 -5.63 -4.38
N TRP A 95 -11.98 -5.45 -3.07
CA TRP A 95 -11.66 -6.45 -2.05
C TRP A 95 -12.62 -7.64 -2.05
N GLU A 96 -13.92 -7.41 -2.20
CA GLU A 96 -14.92 -8.48 -2.17
C GLU A 96 -15.06 -9.20 -3.50
N THR A 97 -14.79 -8.50 -4.60
CA THR A 97 -14.84 -9.04 -5.97
C THR A 97 -13.56 -9.78 -6.33
N GLY A 98 -12.45 -9.49 -5.66
CA GLY A 98 -11.15 -10.07 -5.96
C GLY A 98 -10.50 -9.46 -7.20
N GLU A 99 -10.84 -8.24 -7.59
CA GLU A 99 -10.20 -7.51 -8.71
C GLU A 99 -8.76 -7.14 -8.35
N LEU A 100 -7.91 -8.16 -8.34
CA LEU A 100 -6.59 -8.16 -7.77
C LEU A 100 -5.64 -8.88 -8.73
N ALA A 101 -4.43 -8.36 -8.88
CA ALA A 101 -3.38 -8.95 -9.69
C ALA A 101 -2.11 -9.22 -8.86
N PRO A 102 -2.11 -10.23 -7.95
CA PRO A 102 -0.97 -10.47 -7.07
C PRO A 102 0.36 -10.67 -7.79
N GLU A 103 1.38 -10.04 -7.23
CA GLU A 103 2.78 -10.19 -7.58
C GLU A 103 3.56 -10.76 -6.39
N THR A 104 4.71 -11.37 -6.64
CA THR A 104 5.51 -11.99 -5.60
C THR A 104 6.48 -10.99 -4.97
N VAL A 105 6.87 -11.22 -3.73
CA VAL A 105 7.98 -10.50 -3.06
C VAL A 105 9.25 -10.54 -3.93
N ALA A 106 9.51 -11.67 -4.60
CA ALA A 106 10.63 -11.82 -5.51
C ALA A 106 10.52 -10.98 -6.79
N ASP A 107 9.32 -10.54 -7.18
CA ASP A 107 9.15 -9.55 -8.25
C ASP A 107 9.56 -8.17 -7.75
N VAL A 108 9.16 -7.79 -6.52
CA VAL A 108 9.57 -6.53 -5.87
C VAL A 108 11.10 -6.46 -5.71
N ASP A 109 11.75 -7.57 -5.36
CA ASP A 109 13.22 -7.66 -5.19
C ASP A 109 14.01 -7.32 -6.46
N ARG A 110 13.38 -7.31 -7.65
CA ARG A 110 14.04 -6.96 -8.92
C ARG A 110 14.09 -5.46 -9.19
N HIS A 111 13.44 -4.66 -8.36
CA HIS A 111 13.32 -3.23 -8.54
C HIS A 111 14.19 -2.47 -7.55
N ASP A 112 14.98 -1.54 -8.08
CA ASP A 112 15.69 -0.52 -7.29
C ASP A 112 14.85 0.76 -7.29
N ALA A 113 14.51 1.27 -6.10
CA ALA A 113 13.58 2.39 -5.98
C ALA A 113 14.10 3.67 -6.66
N ALA A 114 15.40 3.96 -6.57
CA ALA A 114 15.98 5.15 -7.18
C ALA A 114 15.91 5.07 -8.71
N ARG A 115 16.23 3.90 -9.27
CA ARG A 115 16.11 3.67 -10.72
C ARG A 115 14.66 3.73 -11.19
N VAL A 116 13.74 3.07 -10.47
CA VAL A 116 12.31 3.10 -10.82
C VAL A 116 11.78 4.53 -10.81
N MET A 117 12.08 5.32 -9.78
CA MET A 117 11.65 6.72 -9.74
C MET A 117 12.28 7.57 -10.84
N ALA A 118 13.57 7.36 -11.15
CA ALA A 118 14.22 8.08 -12.24
C ALA A 118 13.58 7.78 -13.60
N ASP A 119 13.25 6.50 -13.86
CA ASP A 119 12.58 6.06 -15.09
C ASP A 119 11.17 6.69 -15.16
N ILE A 120 10.38 6.63 -14.08
CA ILE A 120 9.02 7.22 -14.02
C ILE A 120 9.05 8.75 -14.17
N TRP A 121 10.00 9.43 -13.52
CA TRP A 121 10.16 10.89 -13.64
C TRP A 121 10.39 11.32 -15.09
N ALA A 122 11.25 10.58 -15.81
CA ALA A 122 11.49 10.83 -17.22
C ALA A 122 10.22 10.58 -18.05
N ASP A 123 9.52 9.47 -17.79
CA ASP A 123 8.28 9.09 -18.46
C ASP A 123 7.15 10.11 -18.23
N TRP A 124 7.07 10.78 -17.09
CA TRP A 124 6.08 11.85 -16.87
C TRP A 124 6.35 13.10 -17.71
N LEU A 125 7.62 13.37 -18.01
CA LEU A 125 8.03 14.57 -18.73
C LEU A 125 7.99 14.39 -20.26
N GLU A 126 8.22 13.18 -20.78
CA GLU A 126 8.20 12.90 -22.22
C GLU A 126 6.87 13.28 -22.92
N PRO A 127 5.67 12.94 -22.40
CA PRO A 127 4.40 13.23 -23.05
C PRO A 127 4.00 14.70 -23.05
N SER A 128 4.55 15.49 -22.12
CA SER A 128 4.12 16.88 -21.90
C SER A 128 4.42 17.79 -23.10
N GLY A 129 5.43 17.45 -23.93
CA GLY A 129 5.93 18.28 -25.03
C GLY A 129 6.36 19.70 -24.60
N SER A 130 6.33 19.96 -23.30
CA SER A 130 6.51 21.24 -22.63
C SER A 130 7.83 21.19 -21.90
N THR A 131 8.66 22.20 -22.12
CA THR A 131 9.89 22.38 -21.34
C THR A 131 9.64 23.14 -20.04
N ASP A 132 8.38 23.42 -19.68
CA ASP A 132 8.03 24.16 -18.48
C ASP A 132 7.98 23.25 -17.25
N THR A 133 9.12 23.17 -16.56
CA THR A 133 9.28 22.47 -15.28
C THR A 133 9.12 23.41 -14.09
N GLY A 134 8.50 24.58 -14.26
CA GLY A 134 8.39 25.59 -13.18
C GLY A 134 7.75 25.04 -11.91
N HIS A 135 6.74 24.19 -12.05
CA HIS A 135 6.06 23.49 -10.95
C HIS A 135 6.96 22.51 -10.17
N LEU A 136 8.09 22.09 -10.76
CA LEU A 136 9.09 21.19 -10.18
C LEU A 136 10.20 21.91 -9.41
N THR A 137 10.18 23.25 -9.34
CA THR A 137 11.15 24.03 -8.56
C THR A 137 11.24 23.50 -7.11
N PRO A 138 12.44 23.25 -6.55
CA PRO A 138 13.77 23.67 -7.01
C PRO A 138 14.46 22.73 -8.02
N PHE A 139 13.80 21.66 -8.44
CA PHE A 139 14.32 20.69 -9.39
C PHE A 139 13.90 21.02 -10.83
N ASP A 140 14.35 20.19 -11.77
CA ASP A 140 14.14 20.37 -13.21
C ASP A 140 13.78 19.04 -13.89
N SER A 141 14.06 18.90 -15.18
CA SER A 141 13.78 17.67 -15.92
C SER A 141 14.53 16.43 -15.41
N THR A 142 15.50 16.58 -14.51
CA THR A 142 16.29 15.47 -13.96
C THR A 142 15.78 15.09 -12.57
N PHE A 143 15.47 13.81 -12.38
CA PHE A 143 15.11 13.29 -11.07
C PHE A 143 16.22 13.59 -10.03
N PRO A 144 15.91 14.23 -8.89
CA PRO A 144 16.93 14.65 -7.92
C PRO A 144 17.54 13.49 -7.11
N GLY A 145 17.12 12.26 -7.36
CA GLY A 145 17.46 11.10 -6.54
C GLY A 145 16.55 10.97 -5.32
N LEU A 146 16.78 9.95 -4.51
CA LEU A 146 16.03 9.74 -3.27
C LEU A 146 16.48 10.74 -2.19
N ALA A 147 15.51 11.35 -1.53
CA ALA A 147 15.69 12.18 -0.34
C ALA A 147 16.42 11.40 0.76
N THR A 148 17.15 12.13 1.59
CA THR A 148 17.82 11.55 2.75
C THR A 148 16.81 11.01 3.77
N ALA A 149 17.23 9.99 4.53
CA ALA A 149 16.40 9.44 5.60
C ALA A 149 16.04 10.50 6.66
N GLY A 150 14.81 10.42 7.16
CA GLY A 150 14.37 11.23 8.30
C GLY A 150 14.95 10.75 9.62
N THR A 151 14.78 11.54 10.67
CA THR A 151 15.11 11.12 12.05
C THR A 151 13.91 11.33 12.96
N SER A 152 13.62 10.34 13.81
CA SER A 152 12.52 10.42 14.77
C SER A 152 12.87 9.69 16.07
N PRO A 153 12.39 10.19 17.22
CA PRO A 153 12.48 9.46 18.47
C PRO A 153 11.39 8.37 18.60
N ARG A 154 10.35 8.37 17.75
CA ARG A 154 9.25 7.38 17.77
C ARG A 154 9.57 6.22 16.82
N THR A 155 9.14 5.02 17.16
CA THR A 155 9.30 3.87 16.27
C THR A 155 8.26 3.87 15.15
N ALA A 156 8.55 3.16 14.06
CA ALA A 156 7.59 2.99 12.96
C ALA A 156 6.31 2.28 13.42
N GLU A 157 6.45 1.31 14.33
CA GLU A 157 5.34 0.56 14.88
C GLU A 157 4.45 1.42 15.77
N GLU A 158 5.01 2.30 16.59
CA GLU A 158 4.25 3.24 17.43
C GLU A 158 3.41 4.22 16.60
N VAL A 159 3.97 4.72 15.50
CA VAL A 159 3.27 5.66 14.62
C VAL A 159 2.23 4.94 13.77
N ALA A 160 2.50 3.70 13.35
CA ALA A 160 1.52 2.88 12.65
C ALA A 160 0.32 2.52 13.52
N ASP A 161 0.54 2.12 14.77
CA ASP A 161 -0.54 1.82 15.72
C ASP A 161 -1.41 3.06 15.99
N TRP A 162 -0.78 4.22 16.18
CA TRP A 162 -1.49 5.50 16.34
C TRP A 162 -2.32 5.85 15.10
N TYR A 163 -1.75 5.69 13.91
CA TYR A 163 -2.41 6.09 12.68
C TYR A 163 -3.55 5.12 12.31
N ALA A 164 -3.40 3.82 12.58
CA ALA A 164 -4.46 2.83 12.41
C ALA A 164 -5.65 3.13 13.34
N ASP A 165 -5.40 3.53 14.60
CA ASP A 165 -6.46 3.94 15.52
C ASP A 165 -7.19 5.21 15.04
N LEU A 166 -6.46 6.16 14.45
CA LEU A 166 -7.04 7.40 13.90
C LEU A 166 -7.87 7.16 12.62
N THR A 167 -7.46 6.20 11.79
CA THR A 167 -8.06 5.93 10.47
C THR A 167 -9.07 4.79 10.48
N ALA A 168 -9.15 4.02 11.57
CA ALA A 168 -10.21 3.07 11.82
C ALA A 168 -11.57 3.79 11.72
N SER A 169 -12.38 3.35 10.78
CA SER A 169 -13.68 3.93 10.46
C SER A 169 -14.66 2.85 10.05
N ASP A 170 -15.95 3.16 10.14
CA ASP A 170 -17.01 2.21 9.79
C ASP A 170 -16.99 1.78 8.30
N SER A 171 -16.29 2.52 7.43
CA SER A 171 -16.14 2.18 6.00
C SER A 171 -14.96 1.25 5.68
N GLY A 172 -14.00 1.11 6.61
CA GLY A 172 -12.83 0.27 6.43
C GLY A 172 -13.00 -1.10 7.08
N ARG A 173 -12.65 -2.19 6.37
CA ARG A 173 -12.66 -3.57 6.90
C ARG A 173 -11.25 -4.04 7.24
N LEU A 174 -11.11 -4.94 8.21
CA LEU A 174 -9.80 -5.53 8.52
C LEU A 174 -9.35 -6.48 7.39
N GLY A 175 -8.17 -6.24 6.82
CA GLY A 175 -7.49 -7.14 5.91
C GLY A 175 -6.23 -7.76 6.54
N LEU A 176 -5.90 -8.99 6.17
CA LEU A 176 -4.63 -9.64 6.53
C LEU A 176 -3.93 -10.21 5.29
N VAL A 177 -2.63 -9.94 5.18
CA VAL A 177 -1.83 -10.27 4.00
C VAL A 177 -0.57 -11.02 4.41
N ALA A 178 -0.24 -12.11 3.72
CA ALA A 178 0.99 -12.86 3.91
C ALA A 178 2.21 -12.13 3.31
N ALA A 179 2.62 -11.04 3.94
CA ALA A 179 3.71 -10.18 3.47
C ALA A 179 4.80 -10.06 4.56
N PRO A 180 6.09 -10.20 4.21
CA PRO A 180 7.18 -10.12 5.20
C PRO A 180 7.44 -8.68 5.68
N ARG A 181 6.94 -7.67 4.96
CA ARG A 181 7.01 -6.24 5.27
C ARG A 181 5.69 -5.56 4.89
N SER A 182 5.46 -4.34 5.38
CA SER A 182 4.19 -3.64 5.09
C SER A 182 4.08 -3.20 3.64
N ALA A 183 5.18 -2.72 3.04
CA ALA A 183 5.23 -2.32 1.64
C ALA A 183 4.94 -3.48 0.68
N ASP A 184 5.38 -4.69 1.04
CA ASP A 184 5.12 -5.90 0.26
C ASP A 184 3.64 -6.26 0.19
N ALA A 185 2.84 -5.78 1.14
CA ALA A 185 1.41 -6.02 1.12
C ALA A 185 0.78 -5.49 -0.18
N LEU A 186 1.26 -4.38 -0.74
CA LEU A 186 0.75 -3.82 -2.01
C LEU A 186 0.85 -4.82 -3.16
N ALA A 187 2.06 -5.38 -3.35
CA ALA A 187 2.31 -6.34 -4.42
C ALA A 187 1.63 -7.69 -4.14
N VAL A 188 1.69 -8.17 -2.90
CA VAL A 188 1.15 -9.49 -2.51
C VAL A 188 -0.37 -9.54 -2.60
N ILE A 189 -1.09 -8.48 -2.21
CA ILE A 189 -2.54 -8.43 -2.43
C ILE A 189 -2.88 -8.19 -3.90
N GLY A 190 -1.95 -7.65 -4.69
CA GLY A 190 -2.20 -7.32 -6.08
C GLY A 190 -3.09 -6.11 -6.27
N TRP A 191 -2.91 -5.08 -5.43
CA TRP A 191 -3.71 -3.85 -5.53
C TRP A 191 -3.42 -3.10 -6.82
N MET A 192 -4.48 -2.63 -7.49
CA MET A 192 -4.43 -2.03 -8.82
C MET A 192 -4.94 -0.59 -8.87
N GLY A 193 -5.05 0.11 -7.73
CA GLY A 193 -5.57 1.48 -7.68
C GLY A 193 -4.91 2.45 -8.68
N PRO A 194 -3.57 2.44 -8.82
CA PRO A 194 -2.87 3.31 -9.76
C PRO A 194 -2.95 2.87 -11.24
N THR A 195 -3.96 2.11 -11.66
CA THR A 195 -4.00 1.44 -12.98
C THR A 195 -3.93 2.38 -14.18
N ASN A 196 -4.24 3.67 -14.02
CA ASN A 196 -4.10 4.67 -15.08
C ASN A 196 -2.65 5.15 -15.25
N HIS A 197 -1.81 4.90 -14.24
CA HIS A 197 -0.44 5.41 -14.15
C HIS A 197 0.61 4.29 -14.13
N SER A 198 0.26 3.09 -13.64
CA SER A 198 1.14 1.93 -13.61
C SER A 198 0.37 0.64 -13.84
N ASP A 199 0.91 -0.23 -14.69
CA ASP A 199 0.36 -1.56 -14.95
C ASP A 199 0.84 -2.62 -13.94
N ARG A 200 1.81 -2.29 -13.08
CA ARG A 200 2.45 -3.18 -12.11
C ARG A 200 2.56 -2.54 -10.73
N THR A 201 2.33 -3.34 -9.70
CA THR A 201 2.38 -2.92 -8.29
C THR A 201 3.75 -3.20 -7.68
N ALA A 202 4.52 -4.17 -8.20
CA ALA A 202 5.85 -4.49 -7.69
C ALA A 202 6.85 -3.31 -7.71
N PRO A 203 6.95 -2.47 -8.77
CA PRO A 203 7.79 -1.27 -8.75
C PRO A 203 7.36 -0.25 -7.68
N MET A 204 6.04 -0.11 -7.47
CA MET A 204 5.49 0.79 -6.45
C MET A 204 5.78 0.28 -5.04
N ALA A 205 5.65 -1.01 -4.79
CA ALA A 205 6.04 -1.63 -3.53
C ALA A 205 7.54 -1.43 -3.24
N ALA A 206 8.41 -1.45 -4.26
CA ALA A 206 9.83 -1.16 -4.09
C ALA A 206 10.11 0.29 -3.68
N ILE A 207 9.34 1.25 -4.22
CA ILE A 207 9.35 2.64 -3.76
C ILE A 207 8.93 2.73 -2.29
N VAL A 208 7.81 2.12 -1.92
CA VAL A 208 7.32 2.16 -0.54
C VAL A 208 8.29 1.47 0.42
N ARG A 209 8.96 0.37 0.03
CA ARG A 209 10.07 -0.24 0.81
C ARG A 209 11.18 0.76 1.10
N SER A 210 11.56 1.56 0.11
CA SER A 210 12.56 2.62 0.31
C SER A 210 12.11 3.62 1.37
N TRP A 211 10.82 3.96 1.41
CA TRP A 211 10.25 4.80 2.46
C TRP A 211 10.12 4.09 3.82
N GLU A 212 9.87 2.78 3.85
CA GLU A 212 9.94 1.99 5.09
C GLU A 212 11.33 2.12 5.72
N ASP A 213 12.38 1.96 4.91
CA ASP A 213 13.76 1.98 5.38
C ASP A 213 14.23 3.40 5.76
N ARG A 214 13.79 4.44 5.03
CA ARG A 214 14.25 5.83 5.21
C ARG A 214 13.41 6.69 6.16
N PHE A 215 12.11 6.43 6.23
CA PHE A 215 11.16 7.27 6.96
C PHE A 215 10.35 6.48 7.99
N GLY A 216 10.57 5.17 8.10
CA GLY A 216 9.74 4.30 8.92
C GLY A 216 8.29 4.27 8.42
N ALA A 217 8.10 4.37 7.10
CA ALA A 217 6.77 4.27 6.51
C ALA A 217 6.14 2.90 6.81
N ARG A 218 4.82 2.86 7.02
CA ARG A 218 4.04 1.63 7.09
C ARG A 218 2.75 1.77 6.30
N VAL A 219 2.42 0.77 5.49
CA VAL A 219 1.13 0.69 4.80
C VAL A 219 0.05 0.38 5.84
N VAL A 220 -0.90 1.29 6.03
CA VAL A 220 -1.97 1.15 7.04
C VAL A 220 -3.33 0.96 6.39
N ARG A 221 -3.68 1.83 5.42
CA ARG A 221 -4.99 1.80 4.77
C ARG A 221 -4.84 1.78 3.24
N ILE A 222 -5.69 1.00 2.59
CA ILE A 222 -5.75 0.92 1.13
C ILE A 222 -7.22 0.95 0.72
N GLY A 223 -7.58 1.86 -0.17
CA GLY A 223 -8.90 1.94 -0.80
C GLY A 223 -8.90 1.39 -2.22
N PHE A 224 -9.91 1.76 -3.00
CA PHE A 224 -9.98 1.41 -4.41
C PHE A 224 -8.78 1.97 -5.18
N ASP A 225 -8.57 3.27 -5.05
CA ASP A 225 -7.56 4.09 -5.71
C ASP A 225 -6.80 4.97 -4.71
N THR A 226 -6.87 4.65 -3.41
CA THR A 226 -6.20 5.40 -2.34
C THR A 226 -5.23 4.55 -1.55
N LEU A 227 -4.17 5.17 -1.05
CA LEU A 227 -3.14 4.56 -0.19
C LEU A 227 -2.77 5.52 0.93
N ASP A 228 -2.84 5.04 2.18
CA ASP A 228 -2.33 5.79 3.32
C ASP A 228 -1.21 5.07 4.05
N LEU A 229 -0.16 5.85 4.32
CA LEU A 229 1.03 5.44 5.01
C LEU A 229 1.17 6.20 6.33
N SER A 230 1.50 5.50 7.40
CA SER A 230 2.00 6.15 8.62
C SER A 230 3.50 6.42 8.49
N ILE A 231 4.00 7.57 8.93
CA ILE A 231 5.38 8.03 8.70
C ILE A 231 6.06 8.35 10.03
N ALA A 232 7.03 7.54 10.43
CA ALA A 232 7.72 7.70 11.70
C ALA A 232 8.61 8.94 11.75
N ALA A 233 9.32 9.19 10.66
CA ALA A 233 10.37 10.21 10.56
C ALA A 233 10.12 11.17 9.38
N PRO A 234 9.09 12.03 9.47
CA PRO A 234 8.74 12.92 8.36
C PRO A 234 9.80 14.00 8.09
N PRO A 235 9.78 14.64 6.92
CA PRO A 235 10.67 15.77 6.66
C PRO A 235 10.36 16.93 7.61
N THR A 236 11.39 17.58 8.12
CA THR A 236 11.25 18.64 9.16
C THR A 236 11.81 20.00 8.72
N THR A 237 12.39 20.07 7.54
CA THR A 237 12.84 21.31 6.90
C THR A 237 12.19 21.44 5.53
N GLN A 238 12.05 22.67 5.04
CA GLN A 238 11.48 22.93 3.72
C GLN A 238 12.24 22.20 2.62
N GLU A 239 13.58 22.31 2.61
CA GLU A 239 14.43 21.65 1.61
C GLU A 239 14.26 20.13 1.61
N HIS A 240 14.17 19.51 2.79
CA HIS A 240 13.95 18.08 2.91
C HIS A 240 12.55 17.69 2.42
N ALA A 241 11.53 18.50 2.73
CA ALA A 241 10.18 18.29 2.27
C ALA A 241 10.04 18.48 0.76
N GLU A 242 10.73 19.44 0.14
CA GLU A 242 10.78 19.62 -1.32
C GLU A 242 11.37 18.37 -1.99
N HIS A 243 12.42 17.76 -1.43
CA HIS A 243 12.97 16.51 -1.97
C HIS A 243 11.99 15.34 -1.85
N VAL A 244 11.30 15.20 -0.70
CA VAL A 244 10.24 14.19 -0.54
C VAL A 244 9.07 14.46 -1.50
N ALA A 245 8.71 15.72 -1.72
CA ALA A 245 7.67 16.11 -2.68
C ALA A 245 8.01 15.67 -4.11
N ALA A 246 9.27 15.74 -4.53
CA ALA A 246 9.70 15.22 -5.83
C ALA A 246 9.46 13.71 -5.96
N GLU A 247 9.74 12.94 -4.90
CA GLU A 247 9.43 11.51 -4.87
C GLU A 247 7.91 11.26 -4.90
N HIS A 248 7.12 12.06 -4.19
CA HIS A 248 5.65 11.96 -4.19
C HIS A 248 5.06 12.28 -5.55
N TRP A 249 5.53 13.32 -6.23
CA TRP A 249 5.13 13.64 -7.61
C TRP A 249 5.41 12.49 -8.55
N THR A 250 6.59 11.87 -8.41
CA THR A 250 6.96 10.68 -9.21
C THR A 250 5.99 9.52 -8.98
N PHE A 251 5.63 9.29 -7.72
CA PHE A 251 4.80 8.15 -7.31
C PHE A 251 3.31 8.34 -7.59
N CYS A 252 2.82 9.56 -7.44
CA CYS A 252 1.42 9.95 -7.52
C CYS A 252 1.35 11.45 -7.90
N PRO A 253 1.46 11.79 -9.20
CA PRO A 253 1.47 13.18 -9.65
C PRO A 253 0.14 13.89 -9.36
N ASP A 254 -0.98 13.17 -9.39
CA ASP A 254 -2.34 13.70 -9.16
C ASP A 254 -2.46 14.47 -7.84
N ASN A 255 -1.81 14.00 -6.78
CA ASN A 255 -1.77 14.66 -5.47
C ASN A 255 -1.27 16.11 -5.53
N ILE A 256 -0.43 16.43 -6.51
CA ILE A 256 0.24 17.73 -6.63
C ILE A 256 -0.39 18.49 -7.78
N ASP A 257 -0.49 17.88 -8.96
CA ASP A 257 -0.97 18.52 -10.18
C ASP A 257 -2.45 18.92 -10.08
N GLN A 258 -3.26 18.12 -9.36
CA GLN A 258 -4.67 18.44 -9.07
C GLN A 258 -4.87 19.08 -7.69
N GLY A 259 -3.78 19.31 -6.95
CA GLY A 259 -3.77 19.83 -5.59
C GLY A 259 -3.03 21.17 -5.50
N PRO A 260 -1.95 21.28 -4.69
CA PRO A 260 -1.20 22.54 -4.51
C PRO A 260 -0.56 23.10 -5.80
N GLY A 261 -0.35 22.28 -6.83
CA GLY A 261 0.13 22.67 -8.14
C GLY A 261 1.65 22.83 -8.27
N THR A 262 2.41 22.87 -7.17
CA THR A 262 3.88 22.91 -7.19
C THR A 262 4.50 22.04 -6.09
N LEU A 263 5.74 21.58 -6.31
CA LEU A 263 6.48 20.83 -5.29
C LEU A 263 6.70 21.64 -4.02
N ARG A 264 6.94 22.95 -4.14
CA ARG A 264 7.16 23.83 -3.00
C ARG A 264 5.92 23.96 -2.13
N ASP A 265 4.77 24.18 -2.75
CA ASP A 265 3.51 24.34 -2.02
C ASP A 265 3.11 23.01 -1.37
N TYR A 266 3.25 21.89 -2.09
CA TYR A 266 3.02 20.56 -1.54
C TYR A 266 4.00 20.20 -0.40
N ALA A 267 5.26 20.65 -0.48
CA ALA A 267 6.24 20.45 0.59
C ALA A 267 5.81 21.09 1.91
N GLU A 268 5.11 22.23 1.88
CA GLU A 268 4.55 22.86 3.08
C GLU A 268 3.45 21.98 3.72
N ASP A 269 2.65 21.29 2.90
CA ASP A 269 1.57 20.42 3.36
C ASP A 269 2.08 19.16 4.07
N ILE A 270 3.19 18.57 3.59
CA ILE A 270 3.77 17.35 4.17
C ILE A 270 4.80 17.59 5.28
N LEU A 271 5.18 18.86 5.51
CA LEU A 271 6.18 19.22 6.52
C LEU A 271 5.75 18.76 7.92
N GLY A 272 6.56 17.89 8.52
CA GLY A 272 6.35 17.33 9.85
C GLY A 272 5.14 16.40 9.99
N LYS A 273 4.50 15.99 8.88
CA LYS A 273 3.30 15.13 8.92
C LYS A 273 3.66 13.66 9.09
N ASN A 274 3.12 13.04 10.13
CA ASN A 274 3.30 11.61 10.40
C ASN A 274 2.39 10.69 9.56
N SER A 275 1.83 11.20 8.47
CA SER A 275 0.97 10.44 7.55
C SER A 275 1.09 10.99 6.15
N TRP A 276 1.18 10.10 5.16
CA TRP A 276 1.10 10.44 3.73
C TRP A 276 -0.07 9.70 3.11
N SER A 277 -0.87 10.42 2.33
CA SER A 277 -2.06 9.92 1.66
C SER A 277 -1.92 10.17 0.16
N PHE A 278 -2.27 9.17 -0.63
CA PHE A 278 -2.18 9.20 -2.10
C PHE A 278 -3.51 8.78 -2.71
N TRP A 279 -3.86 9.42 -3.82
CA TRP A 279 -5.05 9.13 -4.61
C TRP A 279 -4.72 9.25 -6.10
N TRP A 280 -5.20 8.30 -6.90
CA TRP A 280 -5.01 8.29 -8.35
C TRP A 280 -6.37 8.38 -9.04
N ASP A 281 -6.52 9.26 -10.03
CA ASP A 281 -7.70 9.37 -10.90
C ASP A 281 -7.58 8.52 -12.18
#